data_AF-A0A924LYR2-F1
#
_entry.id   AF-A0A924LYR2-F1
#
_cell.length_a   1.000
_cell.length_b   1.000
_cell.length_c   1.000
_cell.angle_alpha   90.00
_cell.angle_beta   90.00
_cell.angle_gamma   90.00
#
_symmetry.space_group_name_H-M   'P 1'
#
loop_
_entity.id
_entity.type
_entity.pdbx_description
1 polymer ?
#
loop_
_entity_poly.entity_id
_entity_poly.type
_entity_poly.pdbx_seq_one_letter_code
_entity_poly.pdbx_strand_id
1 'polypeptide(L)'
;MIPPPLNVDTRAAERDDAPRIAADAPADALPVVELFHSIQGEGVRVGEPATFIRLAGCNLRCSWCDTPYSWNAEGLRSARRTSLTDIADEVRERAVVLTGGEPMLHHKKLGALISELRSRGALHITVETNATIFAPDLIDLVDLWSLSPKLPGSGEPFPTDTVGQTIAGAGAAGADGDRARGERVQLKFVVVDLAADWAAMWTH
;
A
#
# COMPACT_ATOMS: atom_id res chain seq x y z
N MET A 1 8.44 2.62 70.00
CA MET A 1 9.25 1.99 68.93
C MET A 1 8.49 2.13 67.63
N ILE A 2 8.89 3.08 66.79
CA ILE A 2 8.34 3.33 65.45
C ILE A 2 9.50 3.04 64.49
N PRO A 3 9.38 2.10 63.53
CA PRO A 3 10.44 1.87 62.57
C PRO A 3 10.54 3.08 61.61
N PRO A 4 11.75 3.41 61.12
CA PRO A 4 11.93 4.53 60.20
C PRO A 4 11.26 4.24 58.85
N PRO A 5 10.87 5.28 58.09
CA PRO A 5 10.28 5.07 56.77
C PRO A 5 11.32 4.44 55.83
N LEU A 6 10.89 3.41 55.11
CA LEU A 6 11.65 2.79 54.03
C LEU A 6 11.89 3.83 52.94
N ASN A 7 13.16 4.13 52.71
CA ASN A 7 13.63 4.99 51.63
C ASN A 7 13.39 4.24 50.32
N VAL A 8 12.28 4.49 49.65
CA VAL A 8 12.02 4.00 48.29
C VAL A 8 12.85 4.86 47.34
N ASP A 9 14.00 4.32 46.98
CA ASP A 9 14.88 4.80 45.93
C ASP A 9 14.05 5.09 44.66
N THR A 10 13.97 6.36 44.25
CA THR A 10 13.17 6.84 43.11
C THR A 10 13.82 6.51 41.77
N ARG A 11 14.40 5.32 41.63
CA ARG A 11 14.90 4.79 40.35
C ARG A 11 14.10 3.57 39.94
N ALA A 12 12.79 3.76 39.82
CA ALA A 12 11.99 2.90 38.96
C ALA A 12 12.35 3.26 37.52
N ALA A 13 13.08 2.37 36.87
CA ALA A 13 13.41 2.41 35.46
C ALA A 13 12.18 2.80 34.62
N GLU A 14 12.24 4.00 34.04
CA GLU A 14 11.42 4.37 32.90
C GLU A 14 11.78 3.41 31.76
N ARG A 15 10.99 2.34 31.62
CA ARG A 15 11.02 1.48 30.43
C ARG A 15 10.35 2.27 29.31
N ASP A 16 11.18 3.06 28.66
CA ASP A 16 10.92 3.77 27.43
C ASP A 16 10.83 2.75 26.27
N ASP A 17 9.76 1.96 26.25
CA ASP A 17 9.45 0.96 25.20
C ASP A 17 8.61 1.55 24.05
N ALA A 18 8.62 2.87 23.89
CA ALA A 18 8.19 3.49 22.64
C ALA A 18 9.30 3.33 21.59
N PRO A 19 9.00 2.83 20.37
CA PRO A 19 10.00 2.74 19.30
C PRO A 19 10.59 4.13 19.06
N ARG A 20 11.88 4.29 19.35
CA ARG A 20 12.62 5.51 19.02
C ARG A 20 12.54 5.69 17.51
N ILE A 21 11.84 6.75 17.09
CA ILE A 21 11.87 7.29 15.74
C ILE A 21 13.35 7.36 15.33
N ALA A 22 13.76 6.65 14.28
CA ALA A 22 15.11 6.81 13.74
C ALA A 22 15.20 8.23 13.16
N ALA A 23 15.83 9.15 13.90
CA ALA A 23 15.94 10.57 13.57
C ALA A 23 16.69 10.84 12.25
N ASP A 24 17.37 9.82 11.69
CA ASP A 24 18.25 9.92 10.52
C ASP A 24 17.67 9.30 9.24
N ALA A 25 16.36 9.02 9.19
CA ALA A 25 15.74 8.49 7.98
C ALA A 25 15.81 9.51 6.82
N PRO A 26 16.19 9.09 5.60
CA PRO A 26 16.20 9.98 4.43
C PRO A 26 14.85 10.67 4.22
N ALA A 27 14.88 11.95 3.80
CA ALA A 27 13.66 12.75 3.61
C ALA A 27 12.71 12.14 2.56
N ASP A 28 13.27 11.45 1.57
CA ASP A 28 12.57 10.75 0.50
C ASP A 28 12.10 9.33 0.90
N ALA A 29 12.47 8.84 2.09
CA ALA A 29 12.20 7.45 2.47
C ALA A 29 10.71 7.07 2.52
N LEU A 30 10.43 5.80 2.23
CA LEU A 30 9.14 5.14 2.40
C LEU A 30 9.21 4.08 3.51
N PRO A 31 8.11 3.80 4.22
CA PRO A 31 8.08 2.74 5.22
C PRO A 31 7.80 1.40 4.53
N VAL A 32 8.84 0.61 4.30
CA VAL A 32 8.75 -0.69 3.64
C VAL A 32 8.62 -1.78 4.71
N VAL A 33 7.52 -2.53 4.66
CA VAL A 33 7.30 -3.71 5.52
C VAL A 33 8.09 -4.89 4.98
N GLU A 34 7.96 -5.14 3.68
CA GLU A 34 8.71 -6.18 2.97
C GLU A 34 8.88 -5.82 1.50
N LEU A 35 9.99 -6.29 0.93
CA LEU A 35 10.29 -6.27 -0.49
C LEU A 35 10.73 -7.67 -0.88
N PHE A 36 10.05 -8.28 -1.85
CA PHE A 36 10.32 -9.66 -2.25
C PHE A 36 10.02 -9.89 -3.72
N HIS A 37 10.59 -10.96 -4.29
CA HIS A 37 10.38 -11.34 -5.68
C HIS A 37 9.56 -12.64 -5.70
N SER A 38 8.49 -12.64 -6.49
CA SER A 38 7.58 -13.78 -6.59
C SER A 38 6.84 -13.76 -7.92
N ILE A 39 5.83 -14.62 -8.07
CA ILE A 39 4.90 -14.64 -9.19
C ILE A 39 3.60 -13.93 -8.76
N GLN A 40 3.03 -13.07 -9.61
CA GLN A 40 1.73 -12.46 -9.38
C GLN A 40 0.64 -13.56 -9.31
N GLY A 41 -0.10 -13.56 -8.21
CA GLY A 41 -1.10 -14.58 -7.90
C GLY A 41 -2.51 -14.23 -8.36
N GLU A 42 -2.76 -12.96 -8.73
CA GLU A 42 -4.11 -12.47 -8.95
C GLU A 42 -4.23 -11.53 -10.16
N GLY A 43 -5.46 -11.41 -10.67
CA GLY A 43 -5.78 -10.45 -11.72
C GLY A 43 -5.23 -10.82 -13.10
N VAL A 44 -5.17 -9.83 -13.98
CA VAL A 44 -4.86 -10.00 -15.42
C VAL A 44 -3.42 -10.41 -15.70
N ARG A 45 -2.52 -10.25 -14.72
CA ARG A 45 -1.08 -10.58 -14.81
C ARG A 45 -0.68 -11.80 -13.99
N VAL A 46 -1.65 -12.62 -13.59
CA VAL A 46 -1.37 -13.86 -12.86
C VAL A 46 -0.36 -14.73 -13.62
N GLY A 47 0.62 -15.29 -12.90
CA GLY A 47 1.67 -16.14 -13.48
C GLY A 47 2.95 -15.40 -13.90
N GLU A 48 2.98 -14.08 -13.83
CA GLU A 48 4.16 -13.30 -14.21
C GLU A 48 5.11 -13.02 -13.02
N PRO A 49 6.44 -13.09 -13.22
CA PRO A 49 7.41 -12.64 -12.22
C PRO A 49 7.31 -11.15 -11.92
N ALA A 50 7.28 -10.80 -10.63
CA ALA A 50 7.23 -9.42 -10.17
C ALA A 50 7.98 -9.22 -8.85
N THR A 51 8.48 -8.00 -8.66
CA THR A 51 8.95 -7.52 -7.34
C THR A 51 7.80 -6.84 -6.63
N PHE A 52 7.46 -7.30 -5.44
CA PHE A 52 6.44 -6.72 -4.58
C PHE A 52 7.09 -5.78 -3.58
N ILE A 53 6.61 -4.55 -3.51
CA ILE A 53 7.02 -3.55 -2.54
C ILE A 53 5.82 -3.29 -1.64
N ARG A 54 5.83 -3.85 -0.42
CA ARG A 54 4.75 -3.70 0.56
C ARG A 54 5.04 -2.53 1.49
N LEU A 55 4.23 -1.48 1.37
CA LEU A 55 4.31 -0.30 2.23
C LEU A 55 3.53 -0.49 3.53
N ALA A 56 3.96 0.23 4.56
CA ALA A 56 3.33 0.21 5.88
C ALA A 56 2.22 1.27 6.01
N GLY A 57 1.20 0.93 6.80
CA GLY A 57 0.05 1.78 7.09
C GLY A 57 -1.14 1.49 6.19
N CYS A 58 -2.34 1.51 6.76
CA CYS A 58 -3.61 1.43 6.04
C CYS A 58 -4.62 2.34 6.73
N ASN A 59 -5.48 3.00 5.95
CA ASN A 59 -6.58 3.81 6.47
C ASN A 59 -7.85 2.99 6.80
N LEU A 60 -7.86 1.69 6.50
CA LEU A 60 -8.98 0.78 6.79
C LEU A 60 -8.59 -0.27 7.85
N ARG A 61 -9.59 -0.86 8.50
CA ARG A 61 -9.48 -1.93 9.51
C ARG A 61 -10.41 -3.09 9.17
N CYS A 62 -10.27 -3.58 7.94
CA CYS A 62 -11.09 -4.67 7.41
C CYS A 62 -11.09 -5.88 8.33
N SER A 63 -12.29 -6.39 8.65
CA SER A 63 -12.50 -7.50 9.59
C SER A 63 -11.80 -8.80 9.19
N TRP A 64 -11.55 -9.00 7.89
CA TRP A 64 -10.89 -10.18 7.30
C TRP A 64 -9.61 -9.83 6.53
N CYS A 65 -8.85 -8.83 7.00
CA CYS A 65 -7.55 -8.53 6.42
C CYS A 65 -6.57 -9.70 6.60
N ASP A 66 -6.00 -10.15 5.49
CA ASP A 66 -5.00 -11.24 5.41
C ASP A 66 -3.56 -10.77 5.72
N THR A 67 -3.27 -9.47 5.57
CA THR A 67 -1.98 -8.87 5.93
C THR A 67 -2.09 -7.84 7.05
N PRO A 68 -2.59 -8.19 8.26
CA PRO A 68 -2.76 -7.22 9.34
C PRO A 68 -1.44 -6.62 9.83
N TYR A 69 -0.34 -7.35 9.64
CA TYR A 69 1.01 -6.89 9.93
C TYR A 69 1.47 -5.73 9.04
N SER A 70 0.75 -5.34 7.99
CA SER A 70 1.11 -4.15 7.21
C SER A 70 0.57 -2.86 7.81
N TRP A 71 -0.36 -2.90 8.78
CA TRP A 71 -0.97 -1.70 9.38
C TRP A 71 -1.09 -1.73 10.91
N ASN A 72 -0.88 -2.88 11.54
CA ASN A 72 -0.89 -2.98 12.99
C ASN A 72 0.39 -2.35 13.61
N ALA A 73 0.36 -2.16 14.93
CA ALA A 73 1.44 -1.48 15.64
C ALA A 73 2.80 -2.21 15.51
N GLU A 74 2.80 -3.54 15.46
CA GLU A 74 4.02 -4.34 15.28
C GLU A 74 4.66 -4.13 13.92
N GLY A 75 3.86 -4.24 12.86
CA GLY A 75 4.22 -3.96 11.49
C GLY A 75 4.82 -2.57 11.29
N LEU A 76 4.10 -1.56 11.78
CA LEU A 76 4.55 -0.16 11.70
C LEU A 76 5.87 0.08 12.41
N ARG A 77 6.14 -0.63 13.53
CA ARG A 77 7.43 -0.57 14.23
C ARG A 77 8.56 -1.26 13.47
N SER A 78 8.25 -2.36 12.81
CA SER A 78 9.23 -3.16 12.05
C SER A 78 9.53 -2.59 10.65
N ALA A 79 8.67 -1.72 10.13
CA ALA A 79 8.81 -1.15 8.80
C ALA A 79 10.12 -0.35 8.67
N ARG A 80 10.94 -0.72 7.68
CA ARG A 80 12.21 -0.05 7.40
C ARG A 80 11.95 1.24 6.65
N ARG A 81 12.53 2.34 7.15
CA ARG A 81 12.58 3.61 6.42
C ARG A 81 13.66 3.49 5.34
N THR A 82 13.23 3.26 4.11
CA THR A 82 14.13 2.93 2.99
C THR A 82 14.06 4.05 1.96
N SER A 83 15.21 4.57 1.51
CA SER A 83 15.24 5.64 0.50
C SER A 83 14.65 5.15 -0.83
N LEU A 84 14.25 6.07 -1.71
CA LEU A 84 13.69 5.66 -3.01
C LEU A 84 14.74 4.94 -3.87
N THR A 85 15.99 5.40 -3.79
CA THR A 85 17.14 4.79 -4.47
C THR A 85 17.39 3.37 -3.97
N ASP A 86 17.45 3.17 -2.65
CA ASP A 86 17.69 1.84 -2.07
C ASP A 86 16.57 0.85 -2.43
N ILE A 87 15.31 1.30 -2.40
CA ILE A 87 14.17 0.48 -2.84
C ILE A 87 14.36 0.05 -4.30
N ALA A 88 14.72 1.01 -5.17
CA ALA A 88 14.86 0.74 -6.58
C ALA A 88 16.06 -0.16 -6.91
N ASP A 89 17.14 -0.07 -6.13
CA ASP A 89 18.33 -0.93 -6.25
C ASP A 89 18.05 -2.39 -5.82
N GLU A 90 17.06 -2.62 -4.95
CA GLU A 90 16.62 -3.97 -4.55
C GLU A 90 15.73 -4.65 -5.60
N VAL A 91 15.17 -3.92 -6.57
CA VAL A 91 14.27 -4.48 -7.60
C VAL A 91 15.04 -5.31 -8.63
N ARG A 92 14.56 -6.53 -8.88
CA ARG A 92 15.19 -7.48 -9.83
C ARG A 92 14.31 -7.81 -11.03
N GLU A 93 13.00 -7.70 -10.86
CA GLU A 93 12.04 -8.03 -11.91
C GLU A 93 11.66 -6.82 -12.75
N ARG A 94 11.27 -7.06 -13.99
CA ARG A 94 10.79 -5.99 -14.89
C ARG A 94 9.39 -5.51 -14.55
N ALA A 95 8.61 -6.31 -13.82
CA ALA A 95 7.33 -5.90 -13.26
C ALA A 95 7.46 -5.63 -11.77
N VAL A 96 6.85 -4.54 -11.32
CA VAL A 96 6.82 -4.12 -9.91
C VAL A 96 5.39 -3.94 -9.47
N VAL A 97 5.05 -4.50 -8.32
CA VAL A 97 3.75 -4.34 -7.67
C VAL A 97 3.93 -3.51 -6.41
N LEU A 98 3.39 -2.30 -6.43
CA LEU A 98 3.30 -1.43 -5.26
C LEU A 98 2.03 -1.79 -4.49
N THR A 99 2.18 -2.25 -3.25
CA THR A 99 1.07 -2.77 -2.43
C THR A 99 1.30 -2.40 -0.96
N GLY A 100 0.51 -2.98 -0.07
CA GLY A 100 0.77 -3.01 1.37
C GLY A 100 0.04 -1.97 2.16
N GLY A 101 -0.62 -2.43 3.23
CA GLY A 101 -1.70 -1.68 3.84
C GLY A 101 -2.49 -0.95 2.75
N GLU A 102 -2.40 0.37 2.74
CA GLU A 102 -2.77 1.20 1.61
C GLU A 102 -1.55 1.97 1.04
N PRO A 103 -1.01 1.61 -0.14
CA PRO A 103 0.16 2.30 -0.69
C PRO A 103 -0.13 3.76 -1.05
N MET A 104 -1.37 4.11 -1.38
CA MET A 104 -1.76 5.48 -1.75
C MET A 104 -1.72 6.45 -0.58
N LEU A 105 -1.56 5.99 0.67
CA LEU A 105 -1.18 6.86 1.79
C LEU A 105 0.14 7.61 1.52
N HIS A 106 0.99 7.05 0.66
CA HIS A 106 2.30 7.58 0.31
C HIS A 106 2.35 8.20 -1.10
N HIS A 107 1.19 8.48 -1.72
CA HIS A 107 1.07 8.89 -3.13
C HIS A 107 2.00 10.04 -3.54
N LYS A 108 2.28 10.99 -2.64
CA LYS A 108 3.19 12.13 -2.88
C LYS A 108 4.64 11.73 -3.22
N LYS A 109 5.05 10.51 -2.85
CA LYS A 109 6.40 9.97 -3.11
C LYS A 109 6.40 8.87 -4.17
N LEU A 110 5.24 8.28 -4.47
CA LEU A 110 5.17 7.17 -5.43
C LEU A 110 5.57 7.58 -6.84
N GLY A 111 5.28 8.82 -7.26
CA GLY A 111 5.71 9.31 -8.58
C GLY A 111 7.23 9.27 -8.73
N ALA A 112 7.95 9.77 -7.72
CA ALA A 112 9.41 9.74 -7.69
C ALA A 112 9.95 8.31 -7.61
N LEU A 113 9.34 7.44 -6.80
CA LEU A 113 9.70 6.02 -6.76
C LEU A 113 9.54 5.36 -8.13
N ILE A 114 8.41 5.59 -8.81
CA ILE A 114 8.15 5.04 -10.13
C ILE A 114 9.23 5.52 -11.11
N SER A 115 9.60 6.80 -11.09
CA SER A 115 10.70 7.31 -11.91
C SER A 115 12.03 6.59 -11.64
N GLU A 116 12.40 6.36 -10.38
CA GLU A 116 13.60 5.61 -10.00
C GLU A 116 13.56 4.15 -10.44
N LEU A 117 12.40 3.51 -10.36
CA LEU A 117 12.20 2.14 -10.83
C LEU A 117 12.33 2.05 -12.35
N ARG A 118 11.75 3.01 -13.08
CA ARG A 118 11.84 3.08 -14.54
C ARG A 118 13.28 3.30 -15.01
N SER A 119 14.04 4.16 -14.33
CA SER A 119 15.44 4.41 -14.69
C SER A 119 16.33 3.16 -14.52
N ARG A 120 15.90 2.19 -13.70
CA ARG A 120 16.54 0.87 -13.50
C ARG A 120 15.95 -0.26 -14.34
N GLY A 121 15.04 0.06 -15.26
CA GLY A 121 14.53 -0.91 -16.23
C GLY A 121 13.22 -1.59 -15.85
N ALA A 122 12.48 -1.09 -14.85
CA ALA A 122 11.10 -1.51 -14.63
C ALA A 122 10.26 -1.19 -15.87
N LEU A 123 9.68 -2.23 -16.48
CA LEU A 123 8.84 -2.14 -17.66
C LEU A 123 7.35 -2.12 -17.31
N HIS A 124 6.97 -2.58 -16.12
CA HIS A 124 5.59 -2.54 -15.68
C HIS A 124 5.44 -2.15 -14.21
N ILE A 125 4.49 -1.25 -13.93
CA ILE A 125 4.08 -0.84 -12.58
C ILE A 125 2.61 -1.16 -12.38
N THR A 126 2.32 -2.02 -11.40
CA THR A 126 0.98 -2.24 -10.86
C THR A 126 0.85 -1.56 -9.49
N VAL A 127 -0.26 -0.87 -9.24
CA VAL A 127 -0.63 -0.39 -7.89
C VAL A 127 -1.84 -1.17 -7.40
N GLU A 128 -1.69 -1.87 -6.28
CA GLU A 128 -2.78 -2.54 -5.56
C GLU A 128 -3.28 -1.65 -4.43
N THR A 129 -4.51 -1.15 -4.54
CA THR A 129 -5.06 -0.13 -3.62
C THR A 129 -6.49 -0.47 -3.21
N ASN A 130 -6.89 -0.09 -2.02
CA ASN A 130 -8.28 -0.11 -1.56
C ASN A 130 -9.15 0.99 -2.21
N ALA A 131 -8.56 1.81 -3.10
CA ALA A 131 -9.22 2.82 -3.91
C ALA A 131 -9.91 3.95 -3.12
N THR A 132 -9.52 4.20 -1.87
CA THR A 132 -10.04 5.32 -1.05
C THR A 132 -9.31 6.65 -1.27
N ILE A 133 -8.17 6.62 -1.99
CA ILE A 133 -7.35 7.80 -2.25
C ILE A 133 -7.11 7.89 -3.76
N PHE A 134 -7.58 8.98 -4.37
CA PHE A 134 -7.31 9.31 -5.75
C PHE A 134 -6.11 10.26 -5.87
N ALA A 135 -5.17 9.96 -6.76
CA ALA A 135 -4.02 10.81 -7.04
C ALA A 135 -3.86 10.99 -8.56
N PRO A 136 -4.32 12.12 -9.13
CA PRO A 136 -4.33 12.33 -10.58
C PRO A 136 -2.91 12.29 -11.18
N ASP A 137 -1.92 12.83 -10.47
CA ASP A 137 -0.52 12.90 -10.94
C ASP A 137 0.14 11.53 -11.15
N LEU A 138 -0.44 10.45 -10.60
CA LEU A 138 0.08 9.08 -10.77
C LEU A 138 -0.61 8.33 -11.91
N ILE A 139 -1.72 8.85 -12.44
CA ILE A 139 -2.58 8.12 -13.38
C ILE A 139 -1.79 7.65 -14.59
N ASP A 140 -0.91 8.48 -15.15
CA ASP A 140 -0.15 8.15 -16.36
C ASP A 140 1.13 7.35 -16.11
N LEU A 141 1.59 7.33 -14.85
CA LEU A 141 2.82 6.65 -14.43
C LEU A 141 2.58 5.16 -14.15
N VAL A 142 1.37 4.82 -13.72
CA VAL A 142 0.95 3.46 -13.38
C VAL A 142 0.38 2.77 -14.62
N ASP A 143 0.86 1.57 -14.93
CA ASP A 143 0.37 0.83 -16.08
C ASP A 143 -0.92 0.09 -15.79
N LEU A 144 -1.04 -0.47 -14.57
CA LEU A 144 -2.23 -1.19 -14.11
C LEU A 144 -2.63 -0.76 -12.70
N TRP A 145 -3.85 -0.23 -12.58
CA TRP A 145 -4.52 0.01 -11.30
C TRP A 145 -5.32 -1.22 -10.91
N SER A 146 -4.84 -1.95 -9.91
CA SER A 146 -5.57 -3.06 -9.28
C SER A 146 -6.37 -2.51 -8.10
N LEU A 147 -7.63 -2.16 -8.37
CA LEU A 147 -8.51 -1.57 -7.37
C LEU A 147 -9.21 -2.68 -6.61
N SER A 148 -9.04 -2.71 -5.29
CA SER A 148 -9.76 -3.58 -4.38
C SER A 148 -10.57 -2.79 -3.36
N PRO A 149 -11.57 -2.01 -3.81
CA PRO A 149 -12.50 -1.36 -2.91
C PRO A 149 -13.19 -2.40 -2.02
N LYS A 150 -13.25 -2.11 -0.73
CA LYS A 150 -13.77 -3.04 0.25
C LYS A 150 -15.29 -2.91 0.32
N LEU A 151 -15.97 -4.05 0.34
CA LEU A 151 -17.42 -4.13 0.44
C LEU A 151 -17.86 -4.01 1.91
N PRO A 152 -19.13 -3.63 2.19
CA PRO A 152 -19.62 -3.46 3.56
C PRO A 152 -19.36 -4.63 4.51
N GLY A 153 -19.28 -5.87 3.99
CA GLY A 153 -18.91 -7.06 4.74
C GLY A 153 -17.50 -7.04 5.35
N SER A 154 -16.63 -6.14 4.90
CA SER A 154 -15.34 -5.87 5.56
C SER A 154 -15.45 -4.99 6.80
N GLY A 155 -16.62 -4.41 7.05
CA GLY A 155 -16.83 -3.34 8.05
C GLY A 155 -16.42 -1.95 7.57
N GLU A 156 -16.17 -1.75 6.28
CA GLU A 156 -15.74 -0.48 5.70
C GLU A 156 -16.72 0.00 4.62
N PRO A 157 -16.88 1.33 4.41
CA PRO A 157 -17.73 1.86 3.36
C PRO A 157 -17.11 1.68 1.97
N PHE A 158 -17.95 1.51 0.96
CA PHE A 158 -17.51 1.46 -0.43
C PHE A 158 -17.09 2.86 -0.93
N PRO A 159 -15.88 3.03 -1.50
CA PRO A 159 -15.38 4.33 -1.93
C PRO A 159 -15.78 4.68 -3.38
N THR A 160 -17.08 4.90 -3.63
CA THR A 160 -17.64 5.08 -4.99
C THR A 160 -16.93 6.18 -5.81
N ASP A 161 -16.79 7.38 -5.23
CA ASP A 161 -16.26 8.54 -5.96
C ASP A 161 -14.82 8.33 -6.43
N THR A 162 -13.95 7.84 -5.55
CA THR A 162 -12.53 7.65 -5.83
C THR A 162 -12.27 6.44 -6.75
N VAL A 163 -13.10 5.40 -6.66
CA VAL A 163 -13.12 4.31 -7.67
C VAL A 163 -13.45 4.89 -9.05
N GLY A 164 -14.54 5.66 -9.15
CA GLY A 164 -14.95 6.29 -10.40
C GLY A 164 -13.90 7.24 -10.99
N GLN A 165 -13.29 8.08 -10.15
CA GLN A 165 -12.20 8.98 -10.54
C GLN A 165 -10.99 8.22 -11.09
N THR A 166 -10.59 7.12 -10.44
CA THR A 166 -9.44 6.32 -10.88
C THR A 166 -9.72 5.61 -12.20
N ILE A 167 -10.91 5.03 -12.36
CA ILE A 167 -11.35 4.40 -13.61
C ILE A 167 -11.38 5.42 -14.75
N ALA A 168 -12.00 6.58 -14.53
CA ALA A 168 -12.11 7.63 -15.54
C ALA A 168 -10.73 8.17 -15.94
N GLY A 169 -9.86 8.45 -14.96
CA GLY A 169 -8.50 8.93 -15.22
C GLY A 169 -7.68 7.93 -16.02
N ALA A 170 -7.64 6.66 -15.57
CA ALA A 170 -6.87 5.62 -16.25
C ALA A 170 -7.41 5.33 -17.67
N GLY A 171 -8.73 5.41 -17.87
CA GLY A 171 -9.38 5.24 -19.16
C GLY A 171 -9.12 6.39 -20.15
N ALA A 172 -9.15 7.64 -19.69
CA ALA A 172 -8.91 8.80 -20.55
C ALA A 172 -7.47 8.84 -21.12
N ALA A 173 -6.49 8.48 -20.30
CA ALA A 173 -5.08 8.47 -20.68
C ALA A 173 -4.69 7.36 -21.69
N GLY A 174 -5.59 6.41 -21.98
CA GLY A 174 -5.40 5.44 -23.06
C GLY A 174 -5.72 5.97 -24.47
N ALA A 175 -6.34 7.16 -24.58
CA ALA A 175 -6.79 7.71 -25.86
C ALA A 175 -5.73 8.55 -26.60
N ASP A 176 -4.68 9.02 -25.90
CA ASP A 176 -3.60 9.83 -26.47
C ASP A 176 -2.46 8.97 -27.07
N GLY A 177 -2.77 8.32 -28.20
CA GLY A 177 -1.85 8.12 -29.34
C GLY A 177 -0.56 7.29 -29.22
N ASP A 178 -0.03 6.94 -28.04
CA ASP A 178 1.25 6.22 -27.92
C ASP A 178 1.07 4.83 -27.28
N ARG A 179 1.06 3.83 -28.17
CA ARG A 179 0.98 2.37 -27.96
C ARG A 179 -0.32 1.88 -27.33
N ALA A 180 -0.81 0.75 -27.85
CA ALA A 180 -1.93 -0.02 -27.30
C ALA A 180 -1.60 -0.48 -25.87
N ARG A 181 -1.77 0.41 -24.89
CA ARG A 181 -1.75 0.06 -23.48
C ARG A 181 -3.01 -0.78 -23.27
N GLY A 182 -2.83 -2.04 -22.85
CA GLY A 182 -3.92 -2.96 -22.54
C GLY A 182 -4.80 -2.43 -21.40
N GLU A 183 -5.63 -3.29 -20.82
CA GLU A 183 -6.47 -2.93 -19.67
C GLU A 183 -5.63 -2.27 -18.56
N ARG A 184 -5.96 -1.01 -18.23
CA ARG A 184 -5.25 -0.20 -17.23
C ARG A 184 -5.87 -0.26 -15.85
N VAL A 185 -7.03 -0.89 -15.74
CA VAL A 185 -7.76 -1.03 -14.48
C VAL A 185 -8.30 -2.45 -14.39
N GLN A 186 -8.14 -3.06 -13.22
CA GLN A 186 -8.87 -4.25 -12.84
C GLN A 186 -9.56 -4.03 -11.49
N LEU A 187 -10.68 -4.71 -11.27
CA LEU A 187 -11.39 -4.70 -10.00
C LEU A 187 -11.22 -6.06 -9.30
N LYS A 188 -10.84 -6.03 -8.02
CA LYS A 188 -10.73 -7.20 -7.15
C LYS A 188 -11.64 -7.04 -5.94
N PHE A 189 -12.68 -7.87 -5.85
CA PHE A 189 -13.55 -7.92 -4.69
C PHE A 189 -13.32 -9.19 -3.88
N VAL A 190 -13.39 -9.06 -2.57
CA VAL A 190 -13.68 -10.18 -1.69
C VAL A 190 -15.13 -10.03 -1.30
N VAL A 191 -15.95 -11.00 -1.69
CA VAL A 191 -17.39 -11.02 -1.45
C VAL A 191 -17.64 -12.06 -0.36
N VAL A 192 -18.29 -11.65 0.73
CA VAL A 192 -18.84 -12.58 1.71
C VAL A 192 -20.34 -12.70 1.49
N ASP A 193 -20.96 -13.82 1.89
CA ASP A 193 -22.39 -14.07 1.67
C ASP A 193 -23.28 -13.22 2.61
N LEU A 194 -23.25 -11.91 2.40
CA LEU A 194 -24.05 -10.91 3.09
C LEU A 194 -24.84 -10.12 2.05
N ALA A 195 -26.13 -9.91 2.30
CA ALA A 195 -27.02 -9.18 1.39
C ALA A 195 -26.49 -7.76 1.03
N ALA A 196 -25.76 -7.13 1.95
CA ALA A 196 -25.17 -5.81 1.75
C ALA A 196 -24.02 -5.81 0.71
N ASP A 197 -23.22 -6.87 0.63
CA ASP A 197 -22.14 -7.00 -0.35
C ASP A 197 -22.72 -7.13 -1.75
N TRP A 198 -23.75 -7.97 -1.90
CA TRP A 198 -24.49 -8.10 -3.15
C TRP A 198 -25.10 -6.76 -3.56
N ALA A 199 -25.80 -6.07 -2.66
CA ALA A 199 -26.42 -4.78 -2.98
C ALA A 199 -25.41 -3.77 -3.53
N ALA A 200 -24.23 -3.64 -2.89
CA ALA A 200 -23.18 -2.71 -3.30
C ALA A 200 -22.65 -2.97 -4.72
N MET A 201 -22.66 -4.22 -5.20
CA MET A 201 -22.22 -4.57 -6.56
C MET A 201 -23.22 -4.17 -7.66
N TRP A 202 -24.49 -3.96 -7.34
CA TRP A 202 -25.55 -3.68 -8.34
C TRP A 202 -26.03 -2.22 -8.33
N THR A 203 -25.54 -1.39 -7.39
CA THR A 203 -25.95 0.02 -7.23
C THR A 203 -25.01 1.04 -7.87
N HIS A 204 -23.85 0.63 -8.40
CA HIS A 204 -22.79 1.51 -8.90
C HIS A 204 -22.30 1.05 -10.28
#